data_AF-A0A7X9L6T1-F1
#
_entry.id   AF-A0A7X9L6T1-F1
#
_cell.length_a   1.000
_cell.length_b   1.000
_cell.length_c   1.000
_cell.angle_alpha   90.00
_cell.angle_beta   90.00
_cell.angle_gamma   90.00
#
_symmetry.space_group_name_H-M   'P 1'
#
loop_
_entity.id
_entity.type
_entity.pdbx_description
1 polymer ?
#
loop_
_entity_poly.entity_id
_entity_poly.type
_entity_poly.pdbx_seq_one_letter_code
_entity_poly.pdbx_strand_id
1 'polypeptide(L)'
;MTFTALRRLGILGPRARRHAGYVPKSRRGTRVRRWRRDGSLWGVVDTVAHAAETPELEQPWAALGLRENEYLKIREILGRRPSSCELAMYSVMWSEHCSYKSSKVHLKKFGELGRDTPRGKLLAGIGEQAGVVDIGGDWAVTFKIESHNHPSYVEPYQGAATGVGGIVRDILAMGARPIGVMDPLRFGPLDAPDTARVLPGIVAGVGGYGNCLGLPNIGGEVVFDPTYYGNPLVNALCVGVLKHD
;
A
#
# COMPACT_ATOMS: atom_id res chain seq x y z
N MET A 1 16.84 -14.62 5.46
CA MET A 1 18.20 -14.87 4.90
C MET A 1 18.70 -13.76 3.97
N THR A 2 17.87 -12.78 3.61
CA THR A 2 18.15 -11.72 2.63
C THR A 2 19.19 -10.70 3.08
N PHE A 3 19.06 -10.17 4.31
CA PHE A 3 19.93 -9.10 4.82
C PHE A 3 21.38 -9.56 5.11
N THR A 4 21.54 -10.81 5.57
CA THR A 4 22.84 -11.42 5.87
C THR A 4 23.59 -11.82 4.59
N ALA A 5 22.88 -12.28 3.56
CA ALA A 5 23.46 -12.61 2.26
C ALA A 5 23.96 -11.36 1.53
N LEU A 6 23.17 -10.29 1.48
CA LEU A 6 23.56 -9.03 0.80
C LEU A 6 24.70 -8.28 1.51
N ARG A 7 24.81 -8.39 2.85
CA ARG A 7 25.98 -7.88 3.61
C ARG A 7 27.25 -8.66 3.36
N ARG A 8 27.17 -9.99 3.20
CA ARG A 8 28.34 -10.82 2.86
C ARG A 8 28.87 -10.55 1.45
N LEU A 9 28.00 -10.08 0.55
CA LEU A 9 28.34 -9.71 -0.82
C LEU A 9 28.84 -8.26 -0.97
N GLY A 10 28.96 -7.48 0.11
CA GLY A 10 29.50 -6.11 0.07
C GLY A 10 28.57 -5.06 -0.57
N ILE A 11 27.29 -5.38 -0.78
CA ILE A 11 26.33 -4.52 -1.51
C ILE A 11 25.79 -3.36 -0.63
N LEU A 12 25.92 -3.44 0.69
CA LEU A 12 25.45 -2.41 1.63
C LEU A 12 26.63 -1.70 2.33
N GLY A 13 26.77 -0.39 2.08
CA GLY A 13 27.80 0.47 2.70
C GLY A 13 27.63 0.69 4.22
N PRO A 14 28.65 1.25 4.91
CA PRO A 14 28.65 1.41 6.36
C PRO A 14 27.61 2.42 6.87
N ARG A 15 27.09 2.16 8.09
CA ARG A 15 26.01 2.91 8.77
C ARG A 15 26.21 4.43 8.71
N ALA A 16 25.18 5.15 8.26
CA ALA A 16 25.09 6.61 8.43
C ALA A 16 25.10 6.97 9.92
N ARG A 17 25.94 7.95 10.29
CA ARG A 17 26.06 8.49 11.65
C ARG A 17 24.78 9.25 12.04
N ARG A 18 24.41 9.16 13.32
CA ARG A 18 23.29 9.88 13.93
C ARG A 18 23.51 11.40 13.79
N HIS A 19 22.59 12.11 13.15
CA HIS A 19 22.55 13.58 13.18
C HIS A 19 21.74 14.07 14.40
N ALA A 20 22.31 15.11 15.01
CA ALA A 20 21.93 15.73 16.27
C ALA A 20 20.54 16.41 16.28
N GLY A 21 20.00 16.55 17.48
CA GLY A 21 18.62 16.94 17.78
C GLY A 21 18.18 18.32 17.28
N TYR A 22 16.86 18.40 17.06
CA TYR A 22 16.11 19.59 16.71
C TYR A 22 15.79 20.41 17.97
N VAL A 23 16.16 21.69 17.99
CA VAL A 23 15.79 22.65 19.05
C VAL A 23 14.73 23.61 18.49
N PRO A 24 13.53 23.72 19.08
CA PRO A 24 12.50 24.63 18.56
C PRO A 24 12.83 26.08 18.86
N LYS A 25 12.82 26.96 17.85
CA LYS A 25 12.88 28.42 18.04
C LYS A 25 11.51 28.96 18.48
N SER A 26 11.55 29.88 19.44
CA SER A 26 10.41 30.49 20.13
C SER A 26 9.44 31.24 19.20
N ARG A 27 8.15 31.11 19.48
CA ARG A 27 7.04 31.79 18.78
C ARG A 27 7.08 33.30 19.03
N ARG A 28 7.35 34.11 18.01
CA ARG A 28 6.95 35.53 17.97
C ARG A 28 5.70 35.66 17.09
N GLY A 29 4.67 36.29 17.64
CA GLY A 29 3.34 36.35 17.08
C GLY A 29 3.28 37.03 15.71
N THR A 30 2.88 36.26 14.70
CA THR A 30 2.43 36.77 13.41
C THR A 30 0.94 37.08 13.50
N ARG A 31 0.60 38.36 13.37
CA ARG A 31 -0.78 38.86 13.30
C ARG A 31 -1.45 38.20 12.08
N VAL A 32 -2.35 37.24 12.31
CA VAL A 32 -3.10 36.55 11.24
C VAL A 32 -3.91 37.61 10.49
N ARG A 33 -3.55 37.87 9.22
CA ARG A 33 -4.38 38.68 8.33
C ARG A 33 -5.71 37.95 8.16
N ARG A 34 -6.79 38.56 8.65
CA ARG A 34 -8.17 38.13 8.40
C ARG A 34 -8.39 38.23 6.89
N TRP A 35 -8.39 37.10 6.20
CA TRP A 35 -8.73 37.03 4.78
C TRP A 35 -10.16 37.56 4.61
N ARG A 36 -10.29 38.70 3.91
CA ARG A 36 -11.60 39.16 3.45
C ARG A 36 -12.07 38.15 2.40
N ARG A 37 -13.32 37.67 2.53
CA ARG A 37 -14.01 36.96 1.45
C ARG A 37 -14.26 37.97 0.33
N ASP A 38 -13.35 38.07 -0.63
CA ASP A 38 -13.70 38.60 -1.94
C ASP A 38 -14.36 37.47 -2.76
N GLY A 39 -15.56 37.76 -3.26
CA GLY A 39 -16.48 36.74 -3.76
C GLY A 39 -16.23 36.27 -5.19
N SER A 40 -14.98 36.19 -5.69
CA SER A 40 -14.79 35.89 -7.13
C SER A 40 -13.46 35.24 -7.54
N LEU A 41 -12.84 34.40 -6.70
CA LEU A 41 -11.66 33.60 -7.11
C LEU A 41 -11.82 32.09 -6.90
N TRP A 42 -12.96 31.66 -6.37
CA TRP A 42 -13.34 30.26 -6.29
C TRP A 42 -14.37 30.02 -7.39
N GLY A 43 -14.03 29.22 -8.40
CA GLY A 43 -15.03 28.69 -9.32
C GLY A 43 -16.18 28.07 -8.52
N VAL A 44 -17.38 28.04 -9.12
CA VAL A 44 -18.56 27.44 -8.47
C VAL A 44 -18.17 26.04 -7.98
N VAL A 45 -18.27 25.82 -6.67
CA VAL A 45 -17.97 24.52 -6.09
C VAL A 45 -18.94 23.51 -6.69
N ASP A 46 -18.40 22.44 -7.27
CA ASP A 46 -19.19 21.40 -7.90
C ASP A 46 -19.87 20.54 -6.83
N THR A 47 -20.95 21.08 -6.26
CA THR A 47 -21.78 20.43 -5.25
C THR A 47 -22.73 19.42 -5.88
N VAL A 48 -23.34 18.58 -5.06
CA VAL A 48 -24.39 17.64 -5.48
C VAL A 48 -25.57 18.35 -6.16
N ALA A 49 -26.02 19.49 -5.63
CA ALA A 49 -27.10 20.28 -6.22
C ALA A 49 -26.70 20.85 -7.59
N HIS A 50 -25.51 21.44 -7.67
CA HIS A 50 -24.98 21.96 -8.93
C HIS A 50 -24.86 20.85 -9.99
N ALA A 51 -24.42 19.65 -9.59
CA ALA A 51 -24.33 18.49 -10.46
C ALA A 51 -25.69 18.02 -11.00
N ALA A 52 -26.76 18.16 -10.22
CA ALA A 52 -28.12 17.87 -10.69
C ALA A 52 -28.61 18.92 -11.71
N GLU A 53 -28.26 20.19 -11.51
CA GLU A 53 -28.68 21.31 -12.36
C GLU A 53 -27.87 21.43 -13.67
N THR A 54 -26.71 20.76 -13.76
CA THR A 54 -25.80 20.86 -14.91
C THR A 54 -25.46 19.49 -15.51
N PRO A 55 -26.45 18.74 -16.03
CA PRO A 55 -26.25 17.35 -16.49
C PRO A 55 -25.30 17.21 -17.69
N GLU A 56 -25.11 18.27 -18.47
CA GLU A 56 -24.27 18.28 -19.67
C GLU A 56 -22.86 18.84 -19.44
N LEU A 57 -22.52 19.21 -18.19
CA LEU A 57 -21.18 19.70 -17.89
C LEU A 57 -20.17 18.57 -18.11
N GLU A 58 -19.19 18.81 -18.97
CA GLU A 58 -18.13 17.86 -19.27
C GLU A 58 -17.26 17.59 -18.04
N GLN A 59 -16.90 16.32 -17.83
CA GLN A 59 -16.08 15.89 -16.68
C GLN A 59 -14.86 15.09 -17.15
N PRO A 60 -13.70 15.25 -16.50
CA PRO A 60 -12.44 14.63 -16.93
C PRO A 60 -12.32 13.16 -16.48
N TRP A 61 -13.37 12.35 -16.62
CA TRP A 61 -13.41 10.96 -16.14
C TRP A 61 -12.32 10.08 -16.78
N ALA A 62 -12.01 10.28 -18.06
CA ALA A 62 -10.98 9.53 -18.78
C ALA A 62 -9.57 9.80 -18.22
N ALA A 63 -9.27 11.07 -17.90
CA ALA A 63 -8.00 11.46 -17.30
C ALA A 63 -7.83 10.89 -15.87
N LEU A 64 -8.94 10.59 -15.20
CA LEU A 64 -8.95 9.91 -13.89
C LEU A 64 -8.87 8.37 -14.02
N GLY A 65 -8.74 7.83 -15.23
CA GLY A 65 -8.56 6.40 -15.48
C GLY A 65 -9.85 5.58 -15.51
N LEU A 66 -11.02 6.23 -15.56
CA LEU A 66 -12.30 5.55 -15.79
C LEU A 66 -12.50 5.28 -17.28
N ARG A 67 -13.16 4.16 -17.59
CA ARG A 67 -13.71 3.90 -18.93
C ARG A 67 -15.05 4.59 -19.10
N GLU A 68 -15.46 4.84 -20.33
CA GLU A 68 -16.73 5.50 -20.64
C GLU A 68 -17.92 4.75 -20.02
N ASN A 69 -17.96 3.42 -20.16
CA ASN A 69 -19.01 2.59 -19.58
C ASN A 69 -19.04 2.64 -18.04
N GLU A 70 -17.88 2.81 -17.38
CA GLU A 70 -17.81 2.99 -15.93
C GLU A 70 -18.39 4.35 -15.53
N TYR A 71 -18.06 5.42 -16.25
CA TYR A 71 -18.64 6.74 -16.04
C TYR A 71 -20.15 6.76 -16.25
N LEU A 72 -20.64 6.18 -17.34
CA LEU A 72 -22.08 6.06 -17.61
C LEU A 72 -22.78 5.27 -16.50
N LYS A 73 -22.16 4.21 -15.98
CA LYS A 73 -22.72 3.44 -14.87
C LYS A 73 -22.79 4.25 -13.58
N ILE A 74 -21.81 5.11 -13.31
CA ILE A 74 -21.85 6.04 -12.17
C ILE A 74 -23.05 7.00 -12.32
N ARG A 75 -23.27 7.55 -13.53
CA ARG A 75 -24.42 8.42 -13.80
C ARG A 75 -25.75 7.70 -13.57
N GLU A 76 -25.85 6.46 -14.02
CA GLU A 76 -27.02 5.60 -13.82
C GLU A 76 -27.28 5.38 -12.32
N ILE A 77 -26.26 5.02 -11.54
CA ILE A 77 -26.37 4.77 -10.08
C ILE A 77 -26.83 6.03 -9.34
N LEU A 78 -26.30 7.20 -9.72
CA LEU A 78 -26.60 8.46 -9.03
C LEU A 78 -27.89 9.15 -9.55
N GLY A 79 -28.40 8.75 -10.71
CA GLY A 79 -29.51 9.42 -11.40
C GLY A 79 -29.16 10.83 -11.93
N ARG A 80 -27.88 11.21 -11.91
CA ARG A 80 -27.33 12.49 -12.38
C ARG A 80 -25.85 12.33 -12.69
N ARG A 81 -25.18 13.36 -13.22
CA ARG A 81 -23.71 13.35 -13.23
C ARG A 81 -23.15 13.40 -11.80
N PRO A 82 -22.01 12.74 -11.52
CA PRO A 82 -21.34 12.91 -10.24
C PRO A 82 -20.83 14.35 -10.07
N SER A 83 -20.69 14.80 -8.83
CA SER A 83 -19.83 15.94 -8.51
C SER A 83 -18.37 15.58 -8.75
N SER A 84 -17.49 16.58 -8.84
CA SER A 84 -16.05 16.38 -9.00
C SER A 84 -15.44 15.55 -7.87
N CYS A 85 -15.94 15.69 -6.64
CA CYS A 85 -15.53 14.89 -5.49
C CYS A 85 -15.99 13.43 -5.63
N GLU A 86 -17.27 13.21 -5.93
CA GLU A 86 -17.81 11.85 -6.14
C GLU A 86 -17.08 11.15 -7.29
N LEU A 87 -16.83 11.85 -8.40
CA LEU A 87 -16.11 11.31 -9.55
C LEU A 87 -14.70 10.85 -9.18
N ALA A 88 -13.96 11.67 -8.42
CA ALA A 88 -12.63 11.32 -7.93
C ALA A 88 -12.67 10.12 -6.95
N MET A 89 -13.72 10.03 -6.11
CA MET A 89 -13.91 8.86 -5.24
C MET A 89 -14.16 7.59 -6.06
N TYR A 90 -15.08 7.64 -7.02
CA TYR A 90 -15.36 6.50 -7.90
C TYR A 90 -14.12 6.08 -8.70
N SER A 91 -13.33 7.03 -9.21
CA SER A 91 -12.15 6.71 -10.01
C SER A 91 -11.10 5.92 -9.21
N VAL A 92 -10.90 6.26 -7.93
CA VAL A 92 -10.00 5.50 -7.06
C VAL A 92 -10.62 4.16 -6.67
N MET A 93 -11.88 4.14 -6.21
CA MET A 93 -12.52 2.94 -5.70
C MET A 93 -12.78 1.88 -6.78
N TRP A 94 -12.97 2.28 -8.04
CA TRP A 94 -13.17 1.37 -9.19
C TRP A 94 -11.88 1.13 -9.99
N SER A 95 -10.73 1.63 -9.50
CA SER A 95 -9.43 1.27 -10.05
C SER A 95 -9.16 -0.24 -9.91
N GLU A 96 -8.25 -0.78 -10.72
CA GLU A 96 -7.87 -2.19 -10.62
C GLU A 96 -7.30 -2.51 -9.22
N HIS A 97 -6.52 -1.59 -8.68
CA HIS A 97 -5.86 -1.73 -7.38
C HIS A 97 -6.85 -1.93 -6.22
N CYS A 98 -7.98 -1.22 -6.25
CA CYS A 98 -8.99 -1.32 -5.18
C CYS A 98 -10.06 -2.38 -5.47
N SER A 99 -10.52 -2.49 -6.71
CA SER A 99 -11.69 -3.29 -7.06
C SER A 99 -11.38 -4.72 -7.49
N TYR A 100 -10.11 -5.01 -7.82
CA TYR A 100 -9.68 -6.31 -8.34
C TYR A 100 -10.54 -6.77 -9.52
N LYS A 101 -11.03 -5.83 -10.34
CA LYS A 101 -12.09 -6.10 -11.33
C LYS A 101 -11.70 -7.16 -12.36
N SER A 102 -10.40 -7.27 -12.70
CA SER A 102 -9.90 -8.32 -13.58
C SER A 102 -9.61 -9.64 -12.85
N SER A 103 -9.06 -9.58 -11.63
CA SER A 103 -8.60 -10.79 -10.94
C SER A 103 -9.67 -11.49 -10.10
N LYS A 104 -10.69 -10.77 -9.61
CA LYS A 104 -11.73 -11.31 -8.73
C LYS A 104 -12.44 -12.54 -9.31
N VAL A 105 -12.65 -12.57 -10.63
CA VAL A 105 -13.29 -13.69 -11.33
C VAL A 105 -12.46 -14.96 -11.24
N HIS A 106 -11.12 -14.82 -11.25
CA HIS A 106 -10.18 -15.93 -11.13
C HIS A 106 -9.92 -16.33 -9.69
N LEU A 107 -9.97 -15.37 -8.75
CA LEU A 107 -9.70 -15.60 -7.34
C LEU A 107 -10.90 -16.23 -6.60
N LYS A 108 -12.12 -16.13 -7.14
CA LYS A 108 -13.33 -16.72 -6.56
C LYS A 108 -13.18 -18.22 -6.27
N LYS A 109 -12.45 -18.97 -7.11
CA LYS A 109 -12.18 -20.41 -6.92
C LYS A 109 -11.50 -20.74 -5.58
N PHE A 110 -10.73 -19.80 -5.01
CA PHE A 110 -10.09 -20.01 -3.72
C PHE A 110 -11.06 -19.84 -2.55
N GLY A 111 -12.21 -19.18 -2.75
CA GLY A 111 -13.29 -19.10 -1.77
C GLY A 111 -14.08 -20.40 -1.64
N GLU A 112 -13.93 -21.34 -2.58
CA GLU A 112 -14.55 -22.67 -2.54
C GLU A 112 -13.71 -23.67 -1.73
N LEU A 113 -12.49 -23.30 -1.34
CA LEU A 113 -11.65 -24.15 -0.51
C LEU A 113 -12.20 -24.24 0.92
N GLY A 114 -12.10 -25.44 1.51
CA GLY A 114 -12.48 -25.67 2.89
C GLY A 114 -11.68 -24.82 3.87
N ARG A 115 -12.27 -24.54 5.04
CA ARG A 115 -11.62 -23.79 6.13
C ARG A 115 -10.66 -24.65 6.95
N ASP A 116 -10.74 -25.98 6.81
CA ASP A 116 -9.83 -26.90 7.45
C ASP A 116 -8.52 -26.96 6.66
N THR A 117 -7.42 -26.57 7.30
CA THR A 117 -6.08 -26.66 6.72
C THR A 117 -5.28 -27.75 7.45
N PRO A 118 -4.19 -28.28 6.85
CA PRO A 118 -3.30 -29.21 7.53
C PRO A 118 -2.68 -28.67 8.84
N ARG A 119 -2.76 -27.36 9.10
CA ARG A 119 -2.17 -26.70 10.28
C ARG A 119 -3.18 -26.30 11.33
N GLY A 120 -4.47 -26.29 11.01
CA GLY A 120 -5.53 -25.82 11.89
C GLY A 120 -6.68 -25.20 11.11
N LYS A 121 -7.69 -24.75 11.85
CA LYS A 121 -8.86 -24.10 11.26
C LYS A 121 -8.55 -22.67 10.87
N LEU A 122 -9.06 -22.26 9.70
CA LEU A 122 -9.05 -20.87 9.27
C LEU A 122 -10.13 -20.10 10.04
N LEU A 123 -9.71 -19.21 10.94
CA LEU A 123 -10.59 -18.36 11.75
C LEU A 123 -11.08 -17.15 10.94
N ALA A 124 -10.23 -16.62 10.06
CA ALA A 124 -10.54 -15.53 9.12
C ALA A 124 -9.81 -15.78 7.78
N GLY A 125 -10.51 -15.52 6.68
CA GLY A 125 -10.05 -15.87 5.33
C GLY A 125 -10.34 -14.78 4.30
N ILE A 126 -10.59 -15.17 3.06
CA ILE A 126 -10.92 -14.24 1.97
C ILE A 126 -12.13 -13.38 2.37
N GLY A 127 -11.96 -12.06 2.29
CA GLY A 127 -12.96 -11.07 2.71
C GLY A 127 -12.52 -10.27 3.94
N GLU A 128 -11.58 -10.79 4.73
CA GLU A 128 -11.00 -10.12 5.90
C GLU A 128 -9.68 -9.42 5.57
N GLN A 129 -9.22 -8.54 6.47
CA GLN A 129 -7.98 -7.76 6.25
C GLN A 129 -6.72 -8.61 6.24
N ALA A 130 -6.72 -9.81 6.83
CA ALA A 130 -5.63 -10.79 6.74
C ALA A 130 -6.15 -12.20 7.02
N GLY A 131 -5.39 -13.22 6.60
CA GLY A 131 -5.69 -14.61 6.95
C GLY A 131 -5.35 -14.89 8.41
N VAL A 132 -6.17 -15.68 9.11
CA VAL A 132 -5.94 -16.10 10.50
C VAL A 132 -6.14 -17.61 10.63
N VAL A 133 -5.12 -18.30 11.12
CA VAL A 133 -5.10 -19.76 11.30
C VAL A 133 -4.88 -20.06 12.78
N ASP A 134 -5.75 -20.91 13.35
CA ASP A 134 -5.56 -21.47 14.68
C ASP A 134 -4.34 -22.38 14.71
N ILE A 135 -3.47 -22.20 15.71
CA ILE A 135 -2.26 -23.02 15.93
C ILE A 135 -2.32 -23.84 17.23
N GLY A 136 -3.46 -23.85 17.91
CA GLY A 136 -3.70 -24.54 19.17
C GLY A 136 -3.25 -23.76 20.41
N GLY A 137 -3.69 -24.22 21.59
CA GLY A 137 -3.36 -23.60 22.88
C GLY A 137 -3.87 -22.16 23.03
N ASP A 138 -5.06 -21.89 22.50
CA ASP A 138 -5.72 -20.58 22.49
C ASP A 138 -4.96 -19.49 21.70
N TRP A 139 -4.08 -19.91 20.79
CA TRP A 139 -3.30 -19.02 19.92
C TRP A 139 -3.69 -19.18 18.46
N ALA A 140 -3.66 -18.05 17.75
CA ALA A 140 -3.77 -17.99 16.31
C ALA A 140 -2.60 -17.18 15.73
N VAL A 141 -2.29 -17.50 14.48
CA VAL A 141 -1.33 -16.76 13.65
C VAL A 141 -2.08 -16.05 12.55
N THR A 142 -1.81 -14.77 12.40
CA THR A 142 -2.29 -13.99 11.25
C THR A 142 -1.14 -13.62 10.34
N PHE A 143 -1.40 -13.60 9.04
CA PHE A 143 -0.43 -13.18 8.05
C PHE A 143 -1.11 -12.62 6.82
N LYS A 144 -0.43 -11.66 6.19
CA LYS A 144 -0.80 -11.11 4.90
C LYS A 144 0.46 -10.72 4.15
N ILE A 145 0.36 -10.70 2.84
CA ILE A 145 1.36 -10.15 1.94
C ILE A 145 0.74 -9.06 1.08
N GLU A 146 1.47 -7.97 0.89
CA GLU A 146 1.10 -6.86 0.00
C GLU A 146 2.25 -6.51 -0.93
N SER A 147 1.95 -5.79 -2.00
CA SER A 147 2.94 -5.31 -2.98
C SER A 147 2.96 -3.78 -3.03
N HIS A 148 4.14 -3.20 -3.18
CA HIS A 148 4.34 -1.76 -3.29
C HIS A 148 5.26 -1.41 -4.46
N ASN A 149 5.06 -2.08 -5.60
CA ASN A 149 5.96 -2.12 -6.76
C ASN A 149 6.23 -0.74 -7.37
N HIS A 150 5.19 -0.10 -7.92
CA HIS A 150 5.32 1.15 -8.67
C HIS A 150 5.91 2.30 -7.83
N PRO A 151 5.47 2.55 -6.58
CA PRO A 151 6.09 3.59 -5.78
C PRO A 151 7.54 3.26 -5.40
N SER A 152 7.88 1.98 -5.18
CA SER A 152 9.26 1.54 -4.90
C SER A 152 10.17 1.65 -6.11
N TYR A 153 9.63 1.62 -7.33
CA TYR A 153 10.41 1.91 -8.53
C TYR A 153 10.77 3.40 -8.64
N VAL A 154 9.80 4.27 -8.32
CA VAL A 154 9.94 5.74 -8.41
C VAL A 154 10.81 6.28 -7.27
N GLU A 155 10.50 5.92 -6.03
CA GLU A 155 11.26 6.30 -4.84
C GLU A 155 11.53 5.03 -4.00
N PRO A 156 12.71 4.43 -4.14
CA PRO A 156 13.02 3.10 -3.57
C PRO A 156 12.86 2.97 -2.06
N TYR A 157 13.31 3.96 -1.30
CA TYR A 157 13.35 3.84 0.16
C TYR A 157 11.95 3.96 0.76
N GLN A 158 11.26 5.06 0.48
CA GLN A 158 9.92 5.35 0.96
C GLN A 158 8.92 4.38 0.38
N GLY A 159 9.00 4.04 -0.91
CA GLY A 159 8.09 3.06 -1.52
C GLY A 159 8.14 1.71 -0.80
N ALA A 160 9.33 1.20 -0.50
CA ALA A 160 9.47 -0.05 0.23
C ALA A 160 9.08 0.08 1.71
N ALA A 161 9.48 1.17 2.35
CA ALA A 161 9.17 1.45 3.76
C ALA A 161 7.66 1.58 4.00
N THR A 162 6.92 2.27 3.14
CA THR A 162 5.46 2.39 3.25
C THR A 162 4.76 1.07 2.94
N GLY A 163 5.33 0.22 2.08
CA GLY A 163 4.88 -1.16 1.90
C GLY A 163 4.93 -1.98 3.18
N VAL A 164 6.06 -1.93 3.91
CA VAL A 164 6.17 -2.55 5.24
C VAL A 164 5.19 -1.93 6.24
N GLY A 165 5.04 -0.61 6.22
CA GLY A 165 4.09 0.09 7.09
C GLY A 165 2.64 -0.28 6.84
N GLY A 166 2.24 -0.46 5.58
CA GLY A 166 0.90 -0.92 5.19
C GLY A 166 0.61 -2.29 5.77
N ILE A 167 1.45 -3.27 5.44
CA ILE A 167 1.21 -4.66 5.85
C ILE A 167 1.21 -4.85 7.37
N VAL A 168 2.02 -4.09 8.10
CA VAL A 168 2.02 -4.11 9.57
C VAL A 168 0.70 -3.57 10.13
N ARG A 169 0.13 -2.51 9.52
CA ARG A 169 -1.17 -1.97 9.94
C ARG A 169 -2.31 -2.95 9.70
N ASP A 170 -2.28 -3.74 8.64
CA ASP A 170 -3.32 -4.74 8.40
C ASP A 170 -3.32 -5.81 9.49
N ILE A 171 -2.14 -6.29 9.90
CA ILE A 171 -1.99 -7.24 11.01
C ILE A 171 -2.50 -6.63 12.32
N LEU A 172 -2.17 -5.36 12.59
CA LEU A 172 -2.68 -4.66 13.77
C LEU A 172 -4.21 -4.49 13.74
N ALA A 173 -4.80 -4.25 12.56
CA ALA A 173 -6.25 -4.10 12.40
C ALA A 173 -7.01 -5.40 12.70
N MET A 174 -6.36 -6.56 12.58
CA MET A 174 -6.90 -7.85 13.03
C MET A 174 -6.85 -8.05 14.56
N GLY A 175 -6.38 -7.06 15.32
CA GLY A 175 -6.17 -7.18 16.77
C GLY A 175 -4.94 -8.02 17.14
N ALA A 176 -4.11 -8.39 16.17
CA ALA A 176 -2.93 -9.19 16.39
C ALA A 176 -1.69 -8.34 16.65
N ARG A 177 -0.75 -8.91 17.39
CA ARG A 177 0.57 -8.32 17.60
C ARG A 177 1.52 -8.75 16.48
N PRO A 178 2.04 -7.82 15.65
CA PRO A 178 3.10 -8.13 14.69
C PRO A 178 4.35 -8.66 15.41
N ILE A 179 4.94 -9.73 14.87
CA ILE A 179 6.15 -10.36 15.44
C ILE A 179 7.32 -10.45 14.46
N GLY A 180 7.07 -10.25 13.16
CA GLY A 180 8.11 -10.27 12.15
C GLY A 180 7.61 -9.89 10.77
N VAL A 181 8.53 -9.47 9.92
CA VAL A 181 8.28 -9.14 8.52
C VAL A 181 9.12 -10.00 7.60
N MET A 182 8.69 -10.15 6.35
CA MET A 182 9.45 -10.85 5.31
C MET A 182 9.32 -10.12 3.97
N ASP A 183 10.32 -10.28 3.09
CA ASP A 183 10.41 -9.55 1.83
C ASP A 183 10.73 -10.45 0.61
N PRO A 184 9.71 -10.86 -0.17
CA PRO A 184 9.90 -11.38 -1.51
C PRO A 184 10.13 -10.22 -2.49
N LEU A 185 11.37 -10.13 -2.98
CA LEU A 185 11.83 -9.09 -3.89
C LEU A 185 12.20 -9.68 -5.25
N ARG A 186 11.90 -8.94 -6.31
CA ARG A 186 12.26 -9.26 -7.70
C ARG A 186 12.84 -8.03 -8.37
N PHE A 187 14.00 -8.20 -8.99
CA PHE A 187 14.71 -7.13 -9.69
C PHE A 187 15.08 -7.56 -11.10
N GLY A 188 15.41 -6.58 -11.95
CA GLY A 188 16.07 -6.81 -13.23
C GLY A 188 17.42 -7.53 -13.09
N PRO A 189 18.21 -7.67 -14.17
CA PRO A 189 19.54 -8.26 -14.09
C PRO A 189 20.42 -7.53 -13.04
N LEU A 190 21.24 -8.28 -12.32
CA LEU A 190 21.99 -7.78 -11.15
C LEU A 190 22.96 -6.65 -11.52
N ASP A 191 23.57 -6.73 -12.69
CA ASP A 191 24.53 -5.79 -13.26
C ASP A 191 23.87 -4.62 -13.99
N ALA A 192 22.54 -4.61 -14.10
CA ALA A 192 21.84 -3.56 -14.83
C ALA A 192 21.85 -2.23 -14.04
N PRO A 193 22.07 -1.08 -14.71
CA PRO A 193 22.12 0.22 -14.04
C PRO A 193 20.86 0.55 -13.22
N ASP A 194 19.68 0.16 -13.71
CA ASP A 194 18.43 0.40 -13.02
C ASP A 194 18.27 -0.45 -11.75
N THR A 195 18.72 -1.71 -11.77
CA THR A 195 18.78 -2.57 -10.58
C THR A 195 19.70 -1.98 -9.51
N ALA A 196 20.88 -1.50 -9.91
CA ALA A 196 21.83 -0.83 -9.02
C ALA A 196 21.24 0.46 -8.39
N ARG A 197 20.35 1.16 -9.11
CA ARG A 197 19.64 2.33 -8.61
C ARG A 197 18.58 1.96 -7.57
N VAL A 198 17.74 0.96 -7.82
CA VAL A 198 16.56 0.69 -6.97
C VAL A 198 16.85 -0.23 -5.79
N LEU A 199 17.69 -1.24 -5.97
CA LEU A 199 17.88 -2.30 -4.98
C LEU A 199 18.37 -1.79 -3.62
N PRO A 200 19.40 -0.92 -3.52
CA PRO A 200 19.90 -0.47 -2.22
C PRO A 200 18.83 0.29 -1.42
N GLY A 201 18.06 1.15 -2.11
CA GLY A 201 17.01 1.94 -1.48
C GLY A 201 15.84 1.06 -1.01
N ILE A 202 15.39 0.10 -1.82
CA ILE A 202 14.34 -0.85 -1.43
C ILE A 202 14.73 -1.65 -0.19
N VAL A 203 15.93 -2.25 -0.19
CA VAL A 203 16.42 -3.05 0.95
C VAL A 203 16.58 -2.18 2.21
N ALA A 204 17.09 -0.95 2.04
CA ALA A 204 17.20 0.01 3.14
C ALA A 204 15.82 0.45 3.66
N GLY A 205 14.83 0.61 2.80
CA GLY A 205 13.46 0.98 3.16
C GLY A 205 12.75 -0.11 3.95
N VAL A 206 12.79 -1.35 3.47
CA VAL A 206 12.25 -2.53 4.18
C VAL A 206 12.88 -2.63 5.57
N GLY A 207 14.22 -2.64 5.63
CA GLY A 207 14.95 -2.74 6.89
C GLY A 207 14.72 -1.54 7.79
N GLY A 208 14.67 -0.33 7.24
CA GLY A 208 14.48 0.92 7.98
C GLY A 208 13.17 0.93 8.74
N TYR A 209 12.06 0.64 8.05
CA TYR A 209 10.74 0.65 8.69
C TYR A 209 10.59 -0.48 9.73
N GLY A 210 10.99 -1.71 9.39
CA GLY A 210 10.95 -2.85 10.30
C GLY A 210 11.77 -2.61 11.58
N ASN A 211 13.02 -2.13 11.43
CA ASN A 211 13.89 -1.82 12.57
C ASN A 211 13.32 -0.72 13.48
N CYS A 212 12.70 0.32 12.90
CA CYS A 212 12.08 1.39 13.69
C CYS A 212 10.90 0.89 14.54
N LEU A 213 10.16 -0.11 14.07
CA LEU A 213 9.06 -0.72 14.82
C LEU A 213 9.50 -1.86 15.75
N GLY A 214 10.78 -2.23 15.74
CA GLY A 214 11.28 -3.40 16.48
C GLY A 214 10.81 -4.74 15.91
N LEU A 215 10.47 -4.77 14.62
CA LEU A 215 10.04 -5.99 13.92
C LEU A 215 11.22 -6.57 13.14
N PRO A 216 11.71 -7.77 13.50
CA PRO A 216 12.78 -8.40 12.75
C PRO A 216 12.28 -8.79 11.35
N ASN A 217 13.12 -8.54 10.34
CA ASN A 217 12.96 -9.22 9.07
C ASN A 217 13.51 -10.65 9.21
N ILE A 218 12.61 -11.63 9.25
CA ILE A 218 12.92 -13.03 9.56
C ILE A 218 13.17 -13.88 8.32
N GLY A 219 12.91 -13.37 7.11
CA GLY A 219 13.01 -14.16 5.89
C GLY A 219 12.57 -13.38 4.65
N GLY A 220 12.76 -13.98 3.50
CA GLY A 220 12.51 -13.32 2.23
C GLY A 220 13.15 -14.09 1.10
N GLU A 221 12.99 -13.57 -0.11
CA GLU A 221 13.47 -14.19 -1.34
C GLU A 221 13.89 -13.07 -2.29
N VAL A 222 15.04 -13.23 -2.96
CA VAL A 222 15.47 -12.28 -3.99
C VAL A 222 15.73 -13.05 -5.27
N VAL A 223 15.12 -12.60 -6.37
CA VAL A 223 15.37 -13.14 -7.71
C VAL A 223 15.71 -11.98 -8.65
N PHE A 224 16.67 -12.24 -9.53
CA PHE A 224 17.07 -11.35 -10.61
C PHE A 224 16.68 -12.00 -11.94
N ASP A 225 15.88 -11.30 -12.73
CA ASP A 225 15.46 -11.78 -14.05
C ASP A 225 15.21 -10.59 -14.99
N PRO A 226 15.58 -10.66 -16.29
CA PRO A 226 15.31 -9.61 -17.27
C PRO A 226 13.86 -9.10 -17.29
N THR A 227 12.88 -9.96 -16.98
CA THR A 227 11.44 -9.64 -16.98
C THR A 227 11.08 -8.54 -15.98
N TYR A 228 11.87 -8.35 -14.92
CA TYR A 228 11.61 -7.34 -13.88
C TYR A 228 12.38 -6.03 -14.09
N TYR A 229 13.08 -5.89 -15.22
CA TYR A 229 13.80 -4.65 -15.54
C TYR A 229 12.82 -3.48 -15.74
N GLY A 230 13.05 -2.36 -15.06
CA GLY A 230 12.15 -1.20 -15.09
C GLY A 230 10.83 -1.37 -14.33
N ASN A 231 10.56 -2.55 -13.76
CA ASN A 231 9.38 -2.82 -12.94
C ASN A 231 9.67 -3.90 -11.87
N PRO A 232 10.43 -3.54 -10.81
CA PRO A 232 10.72 -4.47 -9.73
C PRO A 232 9.45 -4.85 -8.96
N LEU A 233 9.42 -6.08 -8.43
CA LEU A 233 8.38 -6.50 -7.49
C LEU A 233 8.89 -6.35 -6.07
N VAL A 234 8.16 -5.59 -5.26
CA VAL A 234 8.49 -5.29 -3.87
C VAL A 234 7.29 -5.71 -3.05
N ASN A 235 7.35 -6.95 -2.56
CA ASN A 235 6.32 -7.46 -1.67
C ASN A 235 6.79 -7.42 -0.22
N ALA A 236 5.88 -7.06 0.68
CA ALA A 236 6.09 -7.08 2.11
C ALA A 236 5.06 -8.01 2.74
N LEU A 237 5.53 -8.93 3.57
CA LEU A 237 4.71 -9.82 4.38
C LEU A 237 4.89 -9.47 5.84
N CYS A 238 3.83 -9.54 6.62
CA CYS A 238 3.88 -9.45 8.07
C CYS A 238 3.20 -10.65 8.70
N VAL A 239 3.79 -11.16 9.77
CA VAL A 239 3.22 -12.21 10.63
C VAL A 239 2.88 -11.61 11.98
N GLY A 240 1.70 -11.92 12.50
CA GLY A 240 1.26 -11.56 13.83
C GLY A 240 0.66 -12.73 14.58
N VAL A 241 0.54 -12.57 15.90
CA VAL A 241 -0.08 -13.54 16.80
C VAL A 241 -1.18 -12.87 17.61
N LEU A 242 -2.22 -13.64 17.92
CA LEU A 242 -3.32 -13.23 18.77
C LEU A 242 -3.84 -14.42 19.56
N LYS A 243 -4.50 -14.14 20.69
CA LYS A 243 -5.29 -15.15 21.38
C LYS A 243 -6.70 -15.21 20.81
N HIS A 244 -7.29 -16.39 20.80
CA HIS A 244 -8.70 -16.60 20.47
C HIS A 244 -9.33 -17.49 21.54
N ASP A 245 -10.45 -17.01 22.10
CA ASP A 245 -11.27 -17.69 23.11
C ASP A 245 -12.63 -18.04 22.47
#